data_AF-A0A9D9DN96-F1
#
_entry.id   AF-A0A9D9DN96-F1
#
_cell.length_a   1.000
_cell.length_b   1.000
_cell.length_c   1.000
_cell.angle_alpha   90.00
_cell.angle_beta   90.00
_cell.angle_gamma   90.00
#
_symmetry.space_group_name_H-M   'P 1'
#
loop_
_entity.id
_entity.type
_entity.pdbx_description
1 polymer ?
#
loop_
_entity_poly.entity_id
_entity_poly.type
_entity_poly.pdbx_seq_one_letter_code
_entity_poly.pdbx_strand_id
1 'polypeptide(L)' 'MKGNFPCLNFIEPYTFNWNGNEASLTSGGTWGCYKGCTNCGYCTKIIQLNNWEIPDDYPW' A
#
# COMPACT_ATOMS: atom_id res chain seq x y z
N MET A 1 -15.28 -6.61 18.85
CA MET A 1 -14.85 -7.94 18.34
C MET A 1 -13.96 -7.71 17.14
N LYS A 2 -12.62 -7.71 17.29
CA LYS A 2 -11.71 -7.70 16.14
C LYS A 2 -11.42 -9.16 15.80
N GLY A 3 -12.04 -9.65 14.73
CA GLY A 3 -11.81 -11.00 14.25
C GLY A 3 -10.36 -11.16 13.82
N ASN A 4 -9.66 -12.13 14.40
CA ASN A 4 -8.35 -12.54 13.91
C ASN A 4 -8.58 -13.33 12.62
N PHE A 5 -8.55 -12.65 11.47
CA PHE A 5 -8.66 -13.29 10.16
C PHE A 5 -7.26 -13.76 9.72
N PRO A 6 -6.92 -15.05 9.82
CA PRO A 6 -5.58 -15.55 9.52
C PRO A 6 -5.12 -15.28 8.07
N CYS A 7 -6.06 -15.06 7.16
CA CYS A 7 -5.81 -14.77 5.75
C CYS A 7 -5.24 -13.37 5.47
N LEU A 8 -5.40 -12.38 6.38
CA LEU A 8 -4.83 -11.03 6.19
C LEU A 8 -3.30 -11.02 6.29
N ASN A 9 -2.71 -12.01 6.97
CA ASN A 9 -1.26 -12.13 7.14
C ASN A 9 -0.58 -12.94 6.02
N PHE A 10 -1.34 -13.46 5.04
CA PHE A 10 -0.77 -14.28 3.95
C PHE A 10 -0.47 -13.45 2.69
N ILE A 11 -1.06 -12.26 2.56
CA ILE A 11 -0.86 -11.40 1.39
C ILE A 11 0.26 -10.41 1.70
N GLU A 12 1.39 -10.56 1.01
CA GLU A 12 2.48 -9.58 1.01
C GLU A 12 2.37 -8.67 -0.23
N PRO A 13 2.10 -7.36 -0.04
CA PRO A 13 2.10 -6.41 -1.14
C PRO A 13 3.47 -6.27 -1.80
N TYR A 14 3.48 -5.80 -3.03
CA TYR A 14 4.71 -5.48 -3.75
C TYR A 14 5.47 -4.34 -3.05
N THR A 15 6.72 -4.58 -2.67
CA THR A 15 7.59 -3.60 -1.97
C THR A 15 9.02 -3.60 -2.50
N PHE A 16 9.25 -3.90 -3.78
CA PHE A 16 10.60 -3.92 -4.37
C PHE A 16 11.34 -2.60 -4.11
N ASN A 17 12.51 -2.67 -3.46
CA ASN A 17 13.33 -1.52 -3.03
C ASN A 17 12.65 -0.48 -2.12
N TRP A 18 11.49 -0.79 -1.54
CA TRP A 18 10.90 0.09 -0.53
C TRP A 18 11.71 -0.01 0.77
N ASN A 19 12.11 1.13 1.32
CA ASN A 19 13.00 1.22 2.48
C ASN A 19 12.26 1.33 3.83
N GLY A 20 10.93 1.14 3.83
CA GLY A 20 10.10 1.29 5.02
C GLY A 20 9.59 2.71 5.28
N ASN A 21 9.99 3.72 4.49
CA ASN A 21 9.46 5.07 4.63
C ASN A 21 8.07 5.17 3.97
N GLU A 22 7.02 5.31 4.77
CA GLU A 22 5.63 5.41 4.30
C GLU A 22 5.41 6.57 3.32
N ALA A 23 6.06 7.72 3.53
CA ALA A 23 5.94 8.86 2.60
C ALA A 23 6.42 8.52 1.19
N SER A 24 7.32 7.53 1.05
CA SER A 24 7.77 7.08 -0.27
C SER A 24 6.74 6.25 -1.03
N LEU A 25 5.71 5.73 -0.34
CA LEU A 25 4.63 4.96 -0.97
C LEU A 25 3.77 5.83 -1.89
N THR A 26 3.70 7.13 -1.65
CA THR A 26 2.89 8.09 -2.44
C THR A 26 3.74 9.13 -3.18
N SER A 27 5.04 9.22 -2.89
CA SER A 27 5.96 10.09 -3.64
C SER A 27 6.15 9.59 -5.08
N GLY A 28 6.33 10.52 -6.01
CA GLY A 28 6.37 10.36 -7.48
C GLY A 28 7.34 9.34 -8.11
N GLY A 29 7.90 8.38 -7.38
CA GLY A 29 8.77 7.33 -7.91
C GLY A 29 8.04 6.31 -8.78
N THR A 30 8.81 5.46 -9.48
CA THR A 30 8.32 4.45 -10.44
C THR A 30 7.19 3.57 -9.89
N TRP A 31 7.27 3.20 -8.60
CA TRP A 31 6.35 2.28 -7.93
C TRP A 31 5.32 2.99 -7.05
N GLY A 32 5.45 4.30 -6.84
CA GLY A 32 4.58 5.06 -5.94
C GLY A 32 3.11 4.97 -6.36
N CYS A 33 2.23 4.97 -5.38
CA CYS A 33 0.78 5.03 -5.55
C CYS A 33 0.32 6.49 -5.50
N TYR A 34 0.11 7.07 -6.67
CA TYR A 34 -0.41 8.43 -6.84
C TYR A 34 -1.09 8.53 -8.19
N LYS A 35 -1.93 9.55 -8.39
CA LYS A 35 -2.62 9.75 -9.66
C LYS A 35 -1.60 9.96 -10.80
N GLY A 36 -1.63 9.10 -11.81
CA GLY A 36 -0.69 9.16 -12.94
C GLY A 36 0.65 8.45 -12.72
N CYS A 37 0.76 7.60 -11.70
CA CYS A 37 1.93 6.74 -11.50
C CYS A 37 2.21 5.84 -12.72
N THR A 38 3.49 5.52 -12.92
CA THR A 38 3.93 4.65 -14.03
C THR A 38 3.53 3.20 -13.79
N ASN A 39 3.95 2.62 -12.65
CA ASN A 39 3.69 1.21 -12.34
C ASN A 39 2.75 1.01 -11.16
N CYS A 40 2.59 2.00 -10.27
CA CYS A 40 1.60 2.00 -9.19
C CYS A 40 1.67 0.80 -8.21
N GLY A 41 2.83 0.14 -8.10
CA GLY A 41 2.97 -1.13 -7.38
C GLY A 41 2.76 -1.04 -5.86
N TYR A 42 2.93 0.14 -5.26
CA TYR A 42 2.84 0.33 -3.81
C TYR A 42 1.41 0.55 -3.28
N CYS A 43 0.39 0.61 -4.13
CA CYS A 43 -0.98 0.91 -3.71
C CYS A 43 -1.54 -0.11 -2.69
N THR A 44 -1.34 -1.40 -2.92
CA THR A 44 -1.80 -2.45 -1.98
C THR A 44 -1.05 -2.39 -0.65
N LYS A 45 0.17 -1.84 -0.62
CA LYS A 45 0.92 -1.65 0.63
C LYS A 45 0.26 -0.61 1.52
N ILE A 46 -0.28 0.47 0.94
CA ILE A 46 -1.04 1.49 1.67
C ILE A 46 -2.27 0.86 2.33
N ILE A 47 -3.03 0.05 1.57
CA ILE A 47 -4.20 -0.66 2.10
C ILE A 47 -3.80 -1.61 3.24
N GLN A 48 -2.71 -2.37 3.08
CA GLN A 48 -2.20 -3.25 4.14
C GLN A 48 -1.86 -2.47 5.42
N LEU A 49 -1.17 -1.33 5.30
CA LEU A 49 -0.82 -0.49 6.46
C LEU A 49 -2.06 0.14 7.11
N ASN A 50 -3.12 0.36 6.33
CA ASN A 50 -4.41 0.86 6.81
C ASN A 50 -5.37 -0.28 7.21
N ASN A 51 -4.86 -1.36 7.81
CA ASN A 51 -5.65 -2.51 8.28
C ASN A 51 -6.54 -3.15 7.21
N TRP A 52 -6.10 -3.14 5.96
CA TRP A 52 -6.87 -3.63 4.81
C TRP A 52 -8.15 -2.85 4.50
N GLU A 53 -8.24 -1.61 4.98
CA GLU A 53 -9.28 -0.64 4.63
C GLU A 53 -8.71 0.36 3.61
N ILE A 54 -9.54 0.79 2.65
CA ILE A 54 -9.16 1.83 1.68
C ILE A 54 -9.24 3.18 2.41
N PRO A 55 -8.14 3.94 2.54
CA PRO A 55 -8.17 5.22 3.22
C PRO A 55 -8.86 6.30 2.37
N ASP A 56 -9.39 7.34 3.02
CA ASP A 56 -10.12 8.43 2.34
C ASP A 56 -9.25 9.21 1.34
N ASP A 57 -7.94 9.26 1.57
CA ASP A 57 -6.95 9.91 0.71
C ASP A 57 -6.33 8.94 -0.32
N TYR A 58 -6.92 7.76 -0.51
CA TYR A 58 -6.48 6.83 -1.54
C TYR A 58 -6.65 7.45 -2.94
N PRO A 59 -5.62 7.38 -3.81
CA PRO A 59 -5.59 8.16 -5.04
C PRO A 59 -6.49 7.65 -6.19
N TRP A 60 -7.33 6.64 -5.96
CA TRP A 60 -8.22 5.97 -6.94
C TRP A 60 -9.62 5.76 -6.39
#